data_AF-A0A9E8SG78-F1
#
_entry.id   AF-A0A9E8SG78-F1
#
_cell.length_a   1.000
_cell.length_b   1.000
_cell.length_c   1.000
_cell.angle_alpha   90.00
_cell.angle_beta   90.00
_cell.angle_gamma   90.00
#
_symmetry.space_group_name_H-M   'P 1'
#
loop_
_entity.id
_entity.type
_entity.pdbx_description
1 polymer ?
#
loop_
_entity_poly.entity_id
_entity_poly.type
_entity_poly.pdbx_seq_one_letter_code
_entity_poly.pdbx_strand_id
1 'polypeptide(L)'
;MKQQSSKILLLIVIIGFFSACNSVKRVAKNEHLLTKTSLTVNNENEDREAITNLIYRKPNSTLPLIGTPLRLHIYNLARPNIDSILKARAKKTQNVTNAGRNFYLKNNKTNITHRD
;
A
#
# COMPACT_ATOMS: atom_id res chain seq x y z
N MET A 1 -2.52 2.87 51.27
CA MET A 1 -1.32 2.91 50.40
C MET A 1 -1.80 3.11 48.96
N LYS A 2 -1.51 4.27 48.34
CA LYS A 2 -1.99 4.59 46.99
C LYS A 2 -1.45 3.55 45.99
N GLN A 3 -2.34 3.03 45.15
CA GLN A 3 -2.13 1.98 44.15
C GLN A 3 -1.19 2.45 43.01
N GLN A 4 0.10 2.61 43.30
CA GLN A 4 1.11 3.01 42.29
C GLN A 4 1.45 1.86 41.32
N SER A 5 1.16 0.60 41.69
CA SER A 5 1.43 -0.58 40.87
C SER A 5 0.76 -0.56 39.50
N SER A 6 -0.44 0.03 39.40
CA SER A 6 -1.17 0.13 38.12
C SER A 6 -0.44 1.00 37.09
N LYS A 7 0.26 2.05 37.53
CA LYS A 7 1.03 2.94 36.64
C LYS A 7 2.28 2.27 36.08
N ILE A 8 2.97 1.51 36.92
CA ILE A 8 4.15 0.73 36.49
C ILE A 8 3.72 -0.35 35.50
N LEU A 9 2.62 -1.06 35.78
CA LEU A 9 2.08 -2.07 34.87
C LEU A 9 1.71 -1.46 33.50
N LEU A 10 1.02 -0.31 33.50
CA LEU A 10 0.67 0.41 32.27
C LEU A 10 1.92 0.76 31.44
N LEU A 11 2.98 1.25 32.08
CA LEU A 11 4.22 1.63 31.41
C LEU A 11 4.95 0.41 30.79
N ILE A 12 4.97 -0.73 31.48
CA ILE A 12 5.53 -1.98 30.96
C ILE A 12 4.74 -2.46 29.73
N VAL A 13 3.40 -2.42 29.79
CA VAL A 13 2.54 -2.80 28.66
C VAL A 13 2.79 -1.91 27.45
N ILE A 14 2.92 -0.60 27.65
CA ILE A 14 3.20 0.36 26.57
C ILE A 14 4.54 0.05 25.91
N ILE A 15 5.61 -0.13 26.70
CA ILE A 15 6.95 -0.43 26.16
C ILE A 15 6.94 -1.76 25.40
N GLY A 16 6.31 -2.80 25.96
CA GLY A 16 6.20 -4.11 25.31
C GLY A 16 5.47 -4.04 23.96
N PHE A 17 4.44 -3.20 23.86
CA PHE A 17 3.69 -2.99 22.62
C PHE A 17 4.55 -2.32 21.52
N PHE A 18 5.42 -1.39 21.89
CA PHE A 18 6.35 -0.74 20.95
C PHE A 18 7.52 -1.65 20.54
N SER A 19 7.98 -2.56 21.42
CA SER A 19 9.09 -3.48 21.12
C SER A 19 8.76 -4.56 20.09
N ALA A 20 7.48 -4.91 19.89
CA ALA A 20 7.06 -5.94 18.93
C ALA A 20 6.95 -5.45 17.47
N CYS A 21 7.34 -4.21 17.17
CA CYS A 21 7.15 -3.62 15.85
C CYS A 21 8.13 -4.18 14.79
N ASN A 22 7.61 -4.93 13.82
CA ASN A 22 8.37 -5.37 12.64
C ASN A 22 8.10 -4.47 11.42
N SER A 23 9.08 -3.61 11.08
CA SER A 23 9.01 -2.69 9.93
C SER A 23 9.15 -3.39 8.57
N VAL A 24 9.76 -4.56 8.50
CA VAL A 24 10.18 -5.24 7.26
C VAL A 24 9.26 -6.41 6.92
N LYS A 25 8.14 -6.58 7.62
CA LYS A 25 7.24 -7.74 7.52
C LYS A 25 6.66 -8.03 6.13
N ARG A 26 6.66 -7.05 5.22
CA ARG A 26 6.15 -7.16 3.83
C ARG A 26 7.25 -7.21 2.77
N VAL A 27 8.50 -7.10 3.17
CA VAL A 27 9.64 -7.29 2.29
C VAL A 27 9.90 -8.80 2.20
N ALA A 28 10.28 -9.29 1.01
CA ALA A 28 10.56 -10.71 0.85
C ALA A 28 11.76 -11.15 1.69
N LYS A 29 11.85 -12.43 2.03
CA LYS A 29 12.89 -12.97 2.93
C LYS A 29 14.33 -12.68 2.48
N ASN A 30 14.54 -12.57 1.17
CA ASN A 30 15.87 -12.32 0.57
C ASN A 30 15.98 -10.90 -0.01
N GLU A 31 15.09 -10.00 0.40
CA GLU A 31 15.10 -8.60 -0.02
C GLU A 31 15.38 -7.67 1.15
N HIS A 32 15.88 -6.48 0.83
CA HIS A 32 16.24 -5.47 1.80
C HIS A 32 15.49 -4.17 1.55
N LEU A 33 15.24 -3.44 2.63
CA LEU A 33 14.67 -2.10 2.52
C LEU A 33 15.70 -1.17 1.87
N LEU A 34 15.31 -0.53 0.76
CA LEU A 34 16.18 0.43 0.10
C LEU A 34 16.32 1.70 0.95
N THR A 35 17.51 1.94 1.48
CA THR A 35 17.85 3.12 2.31
C THR A 35 18.66 4.16 1.55
N LYS A 36 19.53 3.73 0.63
CA LYS A 36 20.36 4.60 -0.21
C LYS A 36 20.43 4.05 -1.63
N THR A 37 20.48 4.96 -2.59
CA THR A 37 20.81 4.67 -3.98
C THR A 37 22.09 5.45 -4.31
N SER A 38 23.12 4.77 -4.82
CA SER A 38 24.36 5.40 -5.29
C SER A 38 24.58 5.05 -6.75
N LEU A 39 24.97 6.03 -7.57
CA LEU A 39 25.37 5.83 -8.95
C LEU A 39 26.88 6.04 -9.07
N THR A 40 27.52 5.18 -9.85
CA THR A 40 28.96 5.26 -10.11
C THR A 40 29.18 5.16 -11.61
N VAL A 41 29.84 6.15 -12.20
CA VAL A 41 30.25 6.17 -13.62
C VAL A 41 31.76 6.38 -13.65
N ASN A 42 32.49 5.56 -14.39
CA ASN A 42 33.95 5.64 -14.47
C ASN A 42 34.65 5.65 -13.10
N ASN A 43 34.13 4.86 -12.16
CA ASN A 43 34.62 4.74 -10.77
C ASN A 43 34.44 5.99 -9.89
N GLU A 44 33.74 7.01 -10.38
CA GLU A 44 33.38 8.20 -9.60
C GLU A 44 31.89 8.23 -9.28
N ASN A 45 31.52 8.77 -8.12
CA ASN A 45 30.11 8.90 -7.73
C ASN A 45 29.45 10.01 -8.55
N GLU A 46 28.33 9.69 -9.20
CA GLU A 46 27.58 10.64 -10.01
C GLU A 46 26.30 11.06 -9.31
N ASP A 47 26.33 12.26 -8.73
CA ASP A 47 25.19 12.86 -8.03
C ASP A 47 24.44 13.91 -8.89
N ARG A 48 24.79 14.02 -10.18
CA ARG A 48 24.16 14.98 -11.11
C ARG A 48 22.65 14.76 -11.19
N GLU A 49 21.88 15.80 -10.95
CA GLU A 49 20.41 15.74 -10.91
C GLU A 49 19.81 15.18 -12.21
N ALA A 50 20.37 15.56 -13.37
CA ALA A 50 19.95 15.07 -14.68
C ALA A 50 20.02 13.54 -14.80
N ILE A 51 20.98 12.89 -14.13
CA ILE A 51 21.16 11.44 -14.15
C ILE A 51 20.34 10.79 -13.02
N THR A 52 20.38 11.36 -11.81
CA THR A 52 19.64 10.84 -10.65
C THR A 52 18.13 10.81 -10.90
N ASN A 53 17.59 11.79 -11.63
CA ASN A 53 16.17 11.84 -11.99
C ASN A 53 15.74 10.71 -12.96
N LEU A 54 16.69 10.07 -13.66
CA LEU A 54 16.41 8.91 -14.50
C LEU A 54 16.20 7.63 -13.67
N ILE A 55 16.63 7.62 -12.41
CA ILE A 55 16.46 6.47 -11.54
C ILE A 55 15.02 6.42 -11.03
N TYR A 56 14.28 5.42 -11.48
CA TYR A 56 12.91 5.20 -11.02
C TYR A 56 12.80 4.89 -9.52
N ARG A 57 13.81 4.23 -8.95
CA ARG A 57 13.79 3.72 -7.57
C ARG A 57 14.26 4.77 -6.56
N LYS A 58 13.33 5.33 -5.79
CA LYS A 58 13.62 6.23 -4.67
C LYS A 58 13.84 5.44 -3.36
N PRO A 59 14.80 5.84 -2.51
CA PRO A 59 14.98 5.26 -1.19
C PRO A 59 13.74 5.49 -0.32
N ASN A 60 13.51 4.61 0.65
CA ASN A 60 12.40 4.72 1.58
C ASN A 60 12.66 5.86 2.55
N SER A 61 11.85 6.92 2.47
CA SER A 61 12.00 8.10 3.32
C SER A 61 11.76 7.77 4.79
N THR A 62 12.67 8.24 5.64
CA THR A 62 12.60 8.16 7.10
C THR A 62 12.27 9.54 7.69
N LEU A 63 11.56 9.58 8.82
CA LEU A 63 11.36 10.84 9.55
C LEU A 63 12.72 11.34 10.08
N PRO A 64 13.11 12.60 9.82
CA PRO A 64 14.44 13.10 10.19
C PRO A 64 14.74 13.06 11.70
N LEU A 65 13.73 13.23 12.55
CA LEU A 65 13.91 13.27 14.00
C LEU A 65 13.83 11.90 14.69
N ILE A 66 13.11 10.95 14.08
CA ILE A 66 12.75 9.67 14.71
C ILE A 66 13.47 8.49 14.02
N GLY A 67 14.01 8.69 12.82
CA GLY A 67 14.67 7.66 12.03
C GLY A 67 13.73 6.57 11.51
N THR A 68 12.42 6.69 11.72
CA THR A 68 11.45 5.65 11.38
C THR A 68 10.84 5.88 9.99
N PRO A 69 10.70 4.83 9.16
CA PRO A 69 10.08 4.94 7.84
C PRO A 69 8.54 4.95 7.96
N LEU A 70 7.94 6.11 8.26
CA LEU A 70 6.48 6.25 8.47
C LEU A 70 5.67 5.73 7.27
N ARG A 71 6.12 6.02 6.04
CA ARG A 71 5.48 5.53 4.81
C ARG A 71 5.43 4.01 4.76
N LEU A 72 6.49 3.34 5.20
CA LEU A 72 6.56 1.88 5.25
C LEU A 72 5.58 1.31 6.29
N HIS A 73 5.42 1.98 7.43
CA HIS A 73 4.45 1.57 8.46
C HIS A 73 3.01 1.70 7.96
N ILE A 74 2.67 2.79 7.27
CA ILE A 74 1.35 2.98 6.65
C ILE A 74 1.08 1.88 5.61
N TYR A 75 2.07 1.58 4.75
CA TYR A 75 1.98 0.48 3.78
C TYR A 75 1.76 -0.88 4.46
N ASN A 76 2.46 -1.12 5.57
CA ASN A 76 2.36 -2.34 6.35
C ASN A 76 1.00 -2.54 7.04
N LEU A 77 0.32 -1.44 7.38
CA LEU A 77 -1.01 -1.41 8.00
C LEU A 77 -2.13 -1.55 6.95
N ALA A 78 -1.89 -1.10 5.71
CA ALA A 78 -2.85 -1.17 4.62
C ALA A 78 -3.28 -2.62 4.29
N ARG A 79 -4.51 -2.80 3.79
CA ARG A 79 -5.02 -4.12 3.40
C ARG A 79 -4.13 -4.76 2.31
N PRO A 80 -3.73 -6.04 2.43
CA PRO A 80 -3.00 -6.72 1.37
C PRO A 80 -3.88 -6.91 0.12
N ASN A 81 -3.24 -6.98 -1.05
CA ASN A 81 -3.87 -7.29 -2.34
C ASN A 81 -5.05 -6.38 -2.72
N ILE A 82 -4.95 -5.08 -2.38
CA ILE A 82 -6.01 -4.11 -2.65
C ILE A 82 -6.37 -4.04 -4.13
N ASP A 83 -5.40 -4.17 -5.03
CA ASP A 83 -5.62 -4.14 -6.48
C ASP A 83 -6.55 -5.26 -6.95
N SER A 84 -6.35 -6.47 -6.44
CA SER A 84 -7.21 -7.62 -6.77
C SER A 84 -8.63 -7.41 -6.28
N ILE A 85 -8.80 -6.82 -5.09
CA ILE A 85 -10.11 -6.48 -4.53
C ILE A 85 -10.80 -5.40 -5.36
N LEU A 86 -10.07 -4.35 -5.75
CA LEU A 86 -10.60 -3.28 -6.59
C LEU A 86 -10.98 -3.78 -7.98
N LYS A 87 -10.13 -4.59 -8.61
CA LYS A 87 -10.42 -5.25 -9.89
C LYS A 87 -11.66 -6.14 -9.80
N ALA A 88 -11.78 -6.95 -8.74
CA ALA A 88 -12.95 -7.80 -8.53
C ALA A 88 -14.24 -6.97 -8.35
N ARG A 89 -14.18 -5.87 -7.58
CA ARG A 89 -15.30 -4.95 -7.40
C ARG A 89 -15.70 -4.28 -8.72
N ALA A 90 -14.72 -3.78 -9.48
CA ALA A 90 -14.97 -3.16 -10.78
C ALA A 90 -15.62 -4.15 -11.77
N LYS A 91 -15.10 -5.39 -11.85
CA LYS A 91 -15.66 -6.45 -12.68
C LYS A 91 -17.10 -6.82 -12.27
N LYS A 92 -17.38 -6.92 -10.97
CA LYS A 92 -18.74 -7.16 -10.47
C LYS A 92 -19.69 -6.05 -10.92
N THR A 93 -19.29 -4.79 -10.76
CA THR A 93 -20.09 -3.64 -11.20
C THR A 93 -20.36 -3.70 -12.71
N GLN A 94 -19.33 -3.96 -13.53
CA GLN A 94 -19.50 -4.12 -14.98
C GLN A 94 -20.51 -5.23 -15.35
N ASN A 95 -20.43 -6.38 -14.68
CA ASN A 95 -21.37 -7.48 -14.92
C ASN A 95 -22.81 -7.07 -14.61
N VAL A 96 -23.04 -6.34 -13.51
CA VAL A 96 -24.36 -5.82 -13.14
C VAL A 96 -24.87 -4.83 -14.20
N THR A 97 -24.02 -3.90 -14.65
CA THR A 97 -24.38 -2.94 -15.70
C THR A 97 -24.70 -3.64 -17.03
N ASN A 98 -23.93 -4.65 -17.40
CA ASN A 98 -24.14 -5.42 -18.63
C ASN A 98 -25.45 -6.23 -18.56
N ALA A 99 -25.78 -6.82 -17.41
CA ALA A 99 -27.04 -7.52 -17.20
C ALA A 99 -28.25 -6.60 -17.36
N GLY A 100 -28.19 -5.41 -16.74
CA GLY A 100 -29.22 -4.38 -16.91
C GLY A 100 -29.36 -3.97 -18.38
N ARG A 101 -28.25 -3.62 -19.05
CA ARG A 101 -28.25 -3.24 -20.47
C ARG A 101 -28.87 -4.33 -21.35
N ASN A 102 -28.51 -5.59 -21.14
CA ASN A 102 -29.06 -6.72 -21.89
C ASN A 102 -30.57 -6.90 -21.64
N PHE A 103 -31.05 -6.67 -20.42
CA PHE A 103 -32.48 -6.66 -20.11
C PHE A 103 -33.20 -5.54 -20.87
N TYR A 104 -32.69 -4.30 -20.83
CA TYR A 104 -33.29 -3.18 -21.57
C TYR A 104 -33.33 -3.46 -23.08
N LEU A 105 -32.23 -3.95 -23.66
CA LEU A 105 -32.15 -4.27 -25.08
C LEU A 105 -33.11 -5.40 -25.47
N LYS A 106 -33.27 -6.44 -24.63
CA LYS A 106 -34.21 -7.54 -24.88
C LYS A 106 -35.66 -7.06 -24.92
N ASN A 107 -36.07 -6.23 -23.95
CA ASN A 107 -37.45 -5.72 -23.88
C ASN A 107 -37.76 -4.68 -24.98
N ASN A 108 -36.75 -3.94 -25.47
CA ASN A 108 -36.95 -3.03 -26.61
C ASN A 108 -37.05 -3.81 -27.93
N LYS A 109 -36.27 -4.88 -28.12
CA LYS A 109 -36.34 -5.74 -29.31
C LYS A 109 -37.68 -6.46 -29.47
N THR A 110 -38.32 -6.83 -28.36
CA THR A 110 -39.66 -7.46 -28.36
C THR A 110 -40.79 -6.46 -28.64
N ASN A 111 -40.62 -5.18 -28.32
CA ASN A 111 -41.63 -4.15 -28.62
C ASN A 111 -41.68 -3.73 -30.10
N ILE A 112 -40.60 -3.97 -30.85
CA ILE A 112 -40.53 -3.62 -32.28
C ILE A 112 -41.08 -4.77 -33.14
N THR A 113 -41.05 -6.02 -32.64
CA THR A 113 -41.50 -7.23 -33.36
C THR A 113 -42.99 -7.54 -33.18
N HIS A 114 -43.72 -6.73 -32.41
CA HIS A 114 -45.17 -6.84 -32.17
C HIS A 114 -45.96 -5.66 -32.76
N ARG A 115 -45.35 -4.85 -33.64
CA ARG A 115 -45.96 -3.66 -34.25
C ARG A 115 -46.12 -3.78 -35.78
N ASP A 116 -46.22 -5.01 -36.27
CA ASP A 116 -46.60 -5.36 -37.65
C ASP A 116 -47.94 -6.10 -37.65
#